data_AF-A0A267EMA5-F1
#
_entry.id   AF-A0A267EMA5-F1
#
_cell.length_a   1.000
_cell.length_b   1.000
_cell.length_c   1.000
_cell.angle_alpha   90.00
_cell.angle_beta   90.00
_cell.angle_gamma   90.00
#
_symmetry.space_group_name_H-M   'P 1'
#
loop_
_entity.id
_entity.type
_entity.pdbx_description
1 polymer ?
#
loop_
_entity_poly.entity_id
_entity_poly.type
_entity_poly.pdbx_seq_one_letter_code
_entity_poly.pdbx_strand_id
1 'polypeptide(L)'
;QQQPQQHQPLLIFTYGTLKSDQPNGFRMQQIGAKLLGTAKTVKPYPLVIASEYNIPALLDYQGRGHRVQGELYAVRDSTRVDEFEGHPEQYRRAKIIVELIELAKTPGAESEFGAGIGGSGSIECDCYFLQRPREHLLLLPTVPRYYDGVLGLPFMPRIIGPSAINRRQEIMAQMQHPKGCDRVEETATS
;
A
#
# COMPACT_ATOMS: atom_id res chain seq x y z
N GLN A 1 -18.51 -35.57 -15.44
CA GLN A 1 -18.04 -34.76 -14.30
C GLN A 1 -17.27 -33.59 -14.88
N GLN A 2 -17.82 -32.38 -14.83
CA GLN A 2 -17.07 -31.18 -15.18
C GLN A 2 -16.17 -30.87 -13.98
N GLN A 3 -14.85 -30.89 -14.19
CA GLN A 3 -13.92 -30.38 -13.19
C GLN A 3 -14.29 -28.91 -12.92
N PRO A 4 -14.30 -28.44 -11.65
CA PRO A 4 -14.54 -27.03 -11.38
C PRO A 4 -13.46 -26.22 -12.11
N GLN A 5 -13.86 -25.32 -13.01
CA GLN A 5 -12.96 -24.33 -13.59
C GLN A 5 -12.41 -23.48 -12.46
N GLN A 6 -11.21 -23.82 -11.98
CA GLN A 6 -10.45 -22.98 -11.08
C GLN A 6 -10.14 -21.69 -11.84
N HIS A 7 -10.92 -20.65 -11.58
CA HIS A 7 -10.60 -19.31 -12.07
C HIS A 7 -9.28 -18.91 -11.42
N GLN A 8 -8.28 -18.60 -12.25
CA GLN A 8 -7.02 -18.08 -11.76
C GLN A 8 -7.30 -16.80 -10.95
N PRO A 9 -6.73 -16.66 -9.75
CA PRO A 9 -6.95 -15.48 -8.94
C PRO A 9 -6.39 -14.24 -9.63
N LEU A 10 -7.06 -13.11 -9.46
CA LEU A 10 -6.54 -11.82 -9.89
C LEU A 10 -5.46 -11.37 -8.91
N LEU A 11 -4.29 -11.01 -9.43
CA LEU A 11 -3.19 -10.51 -8.62
C LEU A 11 -3.21 -8.98 -8.57
N ILE A 12 -3.18 -8.42 -7.37
CA ILE A 12 -3.15 -6.97 -7.14
C ILE A 12 -1.96 -6.62 -6.25
N PHE A 13 -1.13 -5.67 -6.70
CA PHE A 13 -0.06 -5.07 -5.92
C PHE A 13 -0.54 -3.77 -5.28
N THR A 14 -0.50 -3.72 -3.94
CA THR A 14 -0.84 -2.54 -3.16
C THR A 14 0.43 -1.93 -2.57
N TYR A 15 0.58 -0.61 -2.69
CA TYR A 15 1.74 0.13 -2.19
C TYR A 15 1.40 1.06 -1.01
N GLY A 16 0.11 1.33 -0.80
CA GLY A 16 -0.38 2.40 0.05
C GLY A 16 -1.19 1.92 1.26
N THR A 17 -2.33 2.58 1.51
CA THR A 17 -3.11 2.38 2.74
C THR A 17 -3.79 1.02 2.85
N LEU A 18 -3.92 0.27 1.74
CA LEU A 18 -4.51 -1.07 1.71
C LEU A 18 -3.55 -2.20 2.12
N LYS A 19 -2.27 -1.91 2.35
CA LYS A 19 -1.34 -2.91 2.88
C LYS A 19 -1.77 -3.36 4.28
N SER A 20 -1.39 -4.57 4.65
CA SER A 20 -1.79 -5.27 5.87
C SER A 20 -1.46 -4.50 7.16
N ASP A 21 -0.34 -3.77 7.16
CA ASP A 21 0.18 -2.97 8.26
C ASP A 21 -0.28 -1.49 8.23
N GLN A 22 -1.23 -1.13 7.35
CA GLN A 22 -1.65 0.27 7.12
C GLN A 22 -3.14 0.52 7.45
N PRO A 23 -3.56 1.80 7.59
CA PRO A 23 -4.87 2.14 8.14
C PRO A 23 -6.09 1.51 7.45
N ASN A 24 -6.02 1.18 6.16
CA ASN A 24 -7.11 0.56 5.41
C ASN A 24 -6.87 -0.92 5.09
N GLY A 25 -5.84 -1.56 5.65
CA GLY A 25 -5.51 -2.97 5.40
C GLY A 25 -6.64 -3.95 5.76
N PHE A 26 -7.48 -3.59 6.75
CA PHE A 26 -8.67 -4.36 7.12
C PHE A 26 -9.65 -4.58 5.94
N ARG A 27 -9.69 -3.66 4.97
CA ARG A 27 -10.58 -3.78 3.80
C ARG A 27 -10.20 -4.94 2.90
N MET A 28 -8.90 -5.22 2.76
CA MET A 28 -8.40 -6.38 2.02
C MET A 28 -8.83 -7.69 2.70
N GLN A 29 -8.79 -7.72 4.04
CA GLN A 29 -9.25 -8.87 4.82
C GLN A 29 -10.76 -9.10 4.66
N GLN A 30 -11.56 -8.02 4.68
CA GLN A 30 -13.03 -8.09 4.53
C GLN A 30 -13.49 -8.70 3.21
N ILE A 31 -12.72 -8.54 2.14
CA ILE A 31 -13.04 -9.10 0.82
C ILE A 31 -12.40 -10.49 0.61
N GLY A 32 -11.75 -11.04 1.63
CA GLY A 32 -11.05 -12.31 1.55
C GLY A 32 -9.81 -12.28 0.65
N ALA A 33 -9.18 -11.12 0.48
CA ALA A 33 -7.93 -11.02 -0.26
C ALA A 33 -6.83 -11.78 0.48
N LYS A 34 -6.11 -12.65 -0.24
CA LYS A 34 -5.05 -13.47 0.32
C LYS A 34 -3.70 -12.80 0.07
N LEU A 35 -3.04 -12.40 1.15
CA LEU A 35 -1.68 -11.88 1.08
C LEU A 35 -0.74 -13.00 0.62
N LEU A 36 -0.03 -12.76 -0.47
CA LEU A 36 0.95 -13.68 -1.06
C LEU A 36 2.37 -13.37 -0.61
N GLY A 37 2.66 -12.11 -0.27
CA GLY A 37 3.98 -11.69 0.17
C GLY A 37 4.25 -10.21 -0.05
N THR A 38 5.46 -9.79 0.31
CA THR A 38 5.97 -8.46 -0.01
C THR A 38 6.62 -8.47 -1.38
N ALA A 39 6.47 -7.38 -2.12
CA ALA A 39 7.01 -7.23 -3.46
C ALA A 39 7.51 -5.81 -3.70
N LYS A 40 8.25 -5.61 -4.79
CA LYS A 40 8.66 -4.29 -5.29
C LYS A 40 8.40 -4.17 -6.77
N THR A 41 8.06 -2.98 -7.24
CA THR A 41 7.95 -2.74 -8.69
C THR A 41 9.29 -2.99 -9.40
N VAL A 42 9.25 -3.54 -10.61
CA VAL A 42 10.46 -3.67 -11.45
C VAL A 42 10.91 -2.29 -11.94
N LYS A 43 9.97 -1.53 -12.51
CA LYS A 43 10.20 -0.14 -12.93
C LYS A 43 10.10 0.81 -11.74
N PRO A 44 10.92 1.86 -11.68
CA PRO A 44 10.73 2.91 -10.68
C PRO A 44 9.55 3.81 -11.05
N TYR A 45 8.82 4.24 -10.02
CA TYR A 45 7.70 5.18 -10.10
C TYR A 45 7.78 6.23 -8.98
N PRO A 46 7.29 7.46 -9.21
CA PRO A 46 7.06 8.43 -8.15
C PRO A 46 5.91 7.96 -7.26
N LEU A 47 6.22 7.56 -6.03
CA LEU A 47 5.24 7.42 -4.95
C LEU A 47 5.34 8.65 -4.06
N VAL A 48 4.30 9.48 -4.06
CA VAL A 48 4.26 10.74 -3.31
C VAL A 48 3.20 10.69 -2.23
N ILE A 49 3.35 11.49 -1.18
CA ILE A 49 2.33 11.67 -0.13
C ILE A 49 1.57 12.96 -0.45
N ALA A 50 0.27 12.84 -0.72
CA ALA A 50 -0.51 13.93 -1.29
C ALA A 50 -1.84 14.14 -0.56
N SER A 51 -2.50 15.26 -0.90
CA SER A 51 -3.78 15.74 -0.34
C SER A 51 -3.71 16.12 1.14
N GLU A 52 -4.79 16.72 1.64
CA GLU A 52 -4.96 16.98 3.07
C GLU A 52 -5.08 15.70 3.92
N TYR A 53 -5.27 14.56 3.26
CA TYR A 53 -5.40 13.25 3.89
C TYR A 53 -4.07 12.49 4.03
N ASN A 54 -2.97 13.05 3.49
CA ASN A 54 -1.65 12.41 3.42
C ASN A 54 -1.71 10.99 2.84
N ILE A 55 -2.48 10.84 1.76
CA ILE A 55 -2.69 9.56 1.09
C ILE A 55 -1.52 9.32 0.11
N PRO A 56 -0.93 8.12 0.09
CA PRO A 56 0.06 7.74 -0.90
C PRO A 56 -0.56 7.69 -2.29
N ALA A 57 0.06 8.36 -3.26
CA ALA A 57 -0.33 8.37 -4.66
C ALA A 57 0.83 7.91 -5.54
N LEU A 58 0.62 6.83 -6.29
CA LEU A 58 1.58 6.38 -7.31
C LEU A 58 1.29 7.07 -8.64
N LEU A 59 2.31 7.71 -9.21
CA LEU A 59 2.20 8.46 -10.46
C LEU A 59 2.73 7.59 -11.62
N ASP A 60 1.98 7.53 -12.72
CA ASP A 60 2.33 6.74 -13.91
C ASP A 60 3.42 7.45 -14.76
N TYR A 61 4.59 7.67 -14.14
CA TYR A 61 5.78 8.27 -14.75
C TYR A 61 6.96 7.32 -14.57
N GLN A 62 6.94 6.25 -15.37
CA GLN A 62 7.97 5.21 -15.36
C GLN A 62 9.38 5.80 -15.52
N GLY A 63 10.34 5.24 -14.79
CA GLY A 63 11.74 5.68 -14.85
C GLY A 63 12.10 6.77 -13.84
N ARG A 64 11.13 7.30 -13.08
CA ARG A 64 11.34 8.30 -12.02
C ARG A 64 11.04 7.73 -10.64
N GLY A 65 11.51 8.40 -9.59
CA GLY A 65 11.27 7.99 -8.21
C GLY A 65 12.01 6.70 -7.86
N HIS A 66 11.30 5.71 -7.32
CA HIS A 66 11.90 4.51 -6.72
C HIS A 66 11.23 3.25 -7.22
N ARG A 67 11.92 2.12 -7.06
CA ARG A 67 11.26 0.80 -7.08
C ARG A 67 10.39 0.68 -5.83
N VAL A 68 9.08 0.82 -6.00
CA VAL A 68 8.15 0.97 -4.89
C VAL A 68 7.89 -0.36 -4.23
N GLN A 69 8.05 -0.43 -2.92
CA GLN A 69 7.76 -1.61 -2.10
C GLN A 69 6.30 -1.63 -1.65
N GLY A 70 5.71 -2.81 -1.69
CA GLY A 70 4.33 -3.05 -1.33
C GLY A 70 4.05 -4.52 -1.04
N GLU A 71 2.80 -4.90 -1.19
CA GLU A 71 2.30 -6.24 -0.92
C GLU A 71 1.52 -6.76 -2.13
N LEU A 72 1.68 -8.05 -2.41
CA LEU A 72 0.97 -8.73 -3.48
C LEU A 72 -0.17 -9.56 -2.89
N TYR A 73 -1.36 -9.38 -3.43
CA TYR A 73 -2.58 -10.07 -3.00
C TYR A 73 -3.19 -10.87 -4.15
N ALA A 74 -3.73 -12.04 -3.82
CA ALA A 74 -4.68 -12.76 -4.65
C ALA A 74 -6.11 -12.39 -4.25
N VAL A 75 -6.94 -12.01 -5.22
CA VAL A 75 -8.37 -11.71 -5.04
C VAL A 75 -9.20 -12.48 -6.06
N ARG A 76 -10.47 -12.75 -5.73
CA ARG A 76 -11.41 -13.42 -6.64
C ARG A 76 -11.81 -12.52 -7.81
N ASP A 77 -12.07 -11.26 -7.51
CA ASP A 77 -12.37 -10.20 -8.46
C ASP A 77 -11.90 -8.86 -7.91
N SER A 78 -11.86 -7.84 -8.76
CA SER A 78 -11.36 -6.52 -8.42
C SER A 78 -12.42 -5.54 -7.92
N THR A 79 -13.71 -5.87 -8.01
CA THR A 79 -14.81 -4.90 -7.93
C THR A 79 -14.75 -4.08 -6.65
N ARG A 80 -14.51 -4.76 -5.52
CA ARG A 80 -14.39 -4.11 -4.21
C ARG A 80 -13.12 -3.27 -4.09
N VAL A 81 -12.01 -3.70 -4.68
CA VAL A 81 -10.75 -2.95 -4.65
C VAL A 81 -10.88 -1.69 -5.52
N ASP A 82 -11.57 -1.78 -6.66
CA ASP A 82 -11.91 -0.64 -7.50
C ASP A 82 -12.74 0.39 -6.77
N GLU A 83 -13.75 -0.03 -6.01
CA GLU A 83 -14.54 0.85 -5.14
C GLU A 83 -13.67 1.54 -4.08
N PHE A 84 -12.72 0.82 -3.46
CA PHE A 84 -11.85 1.38 -2.44
C PHE A 84 -10.89 2.44 -2.98
N GLU A 85 -10.38 2.23 -4.18
CA GLU A 85 -9.44 3.11 -4.87
C GLU A 85 -10.16 4.19 -5.70
N GLY A 86 -11.49 4.20 -5.72
CA GLY A 86 -12.29 5.16 -6.50
C GLY A 86 -12.02 5.07 -8.00
N HIS A 87 -11.84 3.85 -8.53
CA HIS A 87 -11.61 3.59 -9.94
C HIS A 87 -12.90 3.73 -10.76
N PRO A 88 -12.86 4.35 -11.97
CA PRO A 88 -11.69 4.94 -12.65
C PRO A 88 -11.41 6.42 -12.39
N GLU A 89 -12.20 7.11 -11.57
CA GLU A 89 -12.16 8.57 -11.44
C GLU A 89 -10.95 9.08 -10.65
N GLN A 90 -10.63 8.45 -9.51
CA GLN A 90 -9.52 8.82 -8.63
C GLN A 90 -8.24 8.09 -9.01
N TYR A 91 -8.33 6.77 -9.16
CA TYR A 91 -7.21 5.94 -9.58
C TYR A 91 -7.58 5.07 -10.78
N ARG A 92 -6.62 4.88 -11.68
CA ARG A 92 -6.74 3.99 -12.82
C ARG A 92 -5.98 2.70 -12.55
N ARG A 93 -6.66 1.56 -12.69
CA ARG A 93 -6.00 0.26 -12.67
C ARG A 93 -5.20 0.03 -13.96
N ALA A 94 -3.99 -0.51 -13.81
CA ALA A 94 -3.11 -0.88 -14.91
C ALA A 94 -2.29 -2.12 -14.54
N LYS A 95 -1.86 -2.88 -15.56
CA LYS A 95 -0.89 -3.97 -15.37
C LYS A 95 0.51 -3.42 -15.16
N ILE A 96 1.21 -3.98 -14.19
CA ILE A 96 2.64 -3.73 -13.93
C ILE A 96 3.35 -5.05 -13.66
N ILE A 97 4.68 -4.98 -13.64
CA ILE A 97 5.53 -6.09 -13.25
C ILE A 97 6.18 -5.78 -11.90
N VAL A 98 6.10 -6.73 -10.98
CA VAL A 98 6.72 -6.69 -9.64
C VAL A 98 7.67 -7.86 -9.43
N GLU A 99 8.67 -7.67 -8.58
CA GLU A 99 9.53 -8.74 -8.07
C GLU A 99 9.10 -9.06 -6.65
N LEU A 100 8.85 -10.35 -6.37
CA LEU A 100 8.59 -10.82 -5.01
C LEU A 100 9.85 -10.70 -4.16
N ILE A 101 9.72 -10.16 -2.95
CA ILE A 101 10.82 -10.01 -1.99
C ILE A 101 10.75 -11.14 -0.96
N GLU A 102 9.58 -11.32 -0.35
CA GLU A 102 9.35 -12.35 0.68
C GLU A 102 7.96 -12.94 0.50
N LEU A 103 7.86 -14.28 0.54
CA LEU A 103 6.59 -14.99 0.55
C LEU A 103 5.90 -14.84 1.91
N ALA A 104 4.58 -14.65 1.89
CA ALA A 104 3.80 -14.70 3.12
C ALA A 104 3.84 -16.11 3.70
N LYS A 105 4.03 -16.21 5.02
CA LYS A 105 4.05 -17.49 5.76
C LYS A 105 2.65 -18.11 5.95
N THR A 106 1.67 -17.70 5.16
CA THR A 106 0.28 -18.14 5.29
C THR A 106 0.07 -19.46 4.55
N PRO A 107 -0.70 -20.41 5.11
CA PRO A 107 -1.01 -21.68 4.46
C PRO A 107 -1.59 -21.46 3.05
N GLY A 108 -0.95 -22.04 2.05
CA GLY A 108 -1.38 -21.99 0.66
C GLY A 108 -1.00 -20.72 -0.11
N ALA A 109 -0.16 -19.81 0.41
CA ALA A 109 0.38 -18.71 -0.41
C ALA A 109 1.11 -19.25 -1.66
N GLU A 110 1.87 -20.34 -1.48
CA GLU A 110 2.58 -21.04 -2.56
C GLU A 110 1.64 -21.75 -3.54
N SER A 111 0.40 -22.08 -3.16
CA SER A 111 -0.55 -22.78 -4.04
C SER A 111 -1.37 -21.84 -4.92
N GLU A 112 -1.53 -20.57 -4.53
CA GLU A 112 -2.18 -19.53 -5.35
C GLU A 112 -1.28 -19.03 -6.47
N PHE A 113 0.04 -19.07 -6.21
CA PHE A 113 1.04 -19.04 -7.25
C PHE A 113 0.95 -20.38 -7.99
N GLY A 114 0.06 -20.48 -8.99
CA GLY A 114 -0.02 -21.68 -9.84
C GLY A 114 1.39 -22.14 -10.26
N ALA A 115 1.55 -23.45 -10.50
CA ALA A 115 2.81 -24.19 -10.65
C ALA A 115 3.89 -23.64 -11.62
N GLY A 116 3.72 -22.45 -12.21
CA GLY A 116 4.69 -21.72 -13.03
C GLY A 116 5.36 -20.51 -12.38
N ILE A 117 5.07 -20.13 -11.13
CA ILE A 117 5.79 -19.03 -10.44
C ILE A 117 6.88 -19.63 -9.54
N GLY A 118 7.73 -20.45 -10.16
CA GLY A 118 8.91 -21.02 -9.52
C GLY A 118 10.05 -20.01 -9.52
N GLY A 119 10.39 -19.48 -8.33
CA GLY A 119 11.69 -18.91 -8.00
C GLY A 119 12.16 -17.72 -8.84
N SER A 120 12.25 -16.53 -8.23
CA SER A 120 12.90 -15.34 -8.82
C SER A 120 12.31 -14.81 -10.13
N GLY A 121 11.02 -15.06 -10.37
CA GLY A 121 10.30 -14.55 -11.54
C GLY A 121 9.58 -13.25 -11.25
N SER A 122 9.78 -12.24 -12.09
CA SER A 122 8.90 -11.09 -12.19
C SER A 122 7.43 -11.52 -12.37
N ILE A 123 6.51 -10.91 -11.65
CA ILE A 123 5.07 -11.24 -11.63
C ILE A 123 4.30 -10.07 -12.25
N GLU A 124 3.47 -10.36 -13.25
CA GLU A 124 2.50 -9.38 -13.76
C GLU A 124 1.28 -9.32 -12.84
N CYS A 125 0.87 -8.12 -12.44
CA CYS A 125 -0.27 -7.90 -11.57
C CYS A 125 -0.93 -6.56 -11.85
N ASP A 126 -2.12 -6.34 -11.30
CA ASP A 126 -2.77 -5.03 -11.33
C ASP A 126 -2.22 -4.09 -10.24
N CYS A 127 -2.19 -2.80 -10.56
CA CYS A 127 -1.84 -1.73 -9.64
C CYS A 127 -2.65 -0.47 -9.97
N TYR A 128 -2.80 0.42 -8.99
CA TYR A 128 -3.60 1.64 -9.11
C TYR A 128 -2.71 2.87 -9.24
N PHE A 129 -2.89 3.66 -10.30
CA PHE A 129 -2.17 4.91 -10.52
C PHE A 129 -3.11 6.10 -10.37
N LEU A 130 -2.62 7.19 -9.79
CA LEU A 130 -3.43 8.41 -9.64
C LEU A 130 -3.87 8.92 -11.02
N GLN A 131 -5.17 9.10 -11.19
CA GLN A 131 -5.75 9.58 -12.44
C GLN A 131 -5.50 11.09 -12.58
N ARG A 132 -4.93 11.51 -13.72
CA ARG A 132 -4.68 12.94 -14.07
C ARG A 132 -3.98 13.71 -12.94
N PRO A 133 -2.73 13.34 -12.58
CA PRO A 133 -2.02 14.00 -11.50
C PRO A 133 -1.80 15.48 -11.81
N ARG A 134 -2.07 16.34 -10.82
CA ARG A 134 -1.75 17.77 -10.91
C ARG A 134 -0.23 17.94 -10.98
N GLU A 135 0.25 18.89 -11.77
CA GLU A 135 1.69 19.07 -12.04
C GLU A 135 2.54 19.22 -10.77
N HIS A 136 2.04 19.93 -9.76
CA HIS A 136 2.78 20.11 -8.51
C HIS A 136 3.06 18.79 -7.76
N LEU A 137 2.27 17.73 -8.00
CA LEU A 137 2.52 16.42 -7.39
C LEU A 137 3.83 15.79 -7.88
N LEU A 138 4.27 16.14 -9.08
CA LEU A 138 5.55 15.68 -9.63
C LEU A 138 6.76 16.33 -8.96
N LEU A 139 6.54 17.43 -8.23
CA LEU A 139 7.58 18.16 -7.49
C LEU A 139 7.69 17.69 -6.04
N LEU A 140 6.77 16.85 -5.57
CA LEU A 140 6.79 16.34 -4.21
C LEU A 140 7.91 15.32 -4.00
N PRO A 141 8.45 15.19 -2.77
CA PRO A 141 9.37 14.12 -2.43
C PRO A 141 8.77 12.74 -2.71
N THR A 142 9.56 11.87 -3.34
CA THR A 142 9.15 10.48 -3.62
C THR A 142 9.74 9.53 -2.59
N VAL A 143 8.95 8.57 -2.12
CA VAL A 143 9.36 7.56 -1.14
C VAL A 143 9.40 6.16 -1.75
N PRO A 144 10.33 5.27 -1.34
CA PRO A 144 10.38 3.89 -1.85
C PRO A 144 9.33 2.98 -1.21
N ARG A 145 8.80 3.34 -0.04
CA ARG A 145 7.78 2.59 0.69
C ARG A 145 6.91 3.57 1.46
N TYR A 146 5.60 3.39 1.40
CA TYR A 146 4.67 4.07 2.30
C TYR A 146 4.58 3.36 3.64
N TYR A 147 4.50 4.13 4.72
CA TYR A 147 3.98 3.74 6.02
C TYR A 147 3.34 4.96 6.66
N ASP A 148 2.39 4.76 7.56
CA ASP A 148 1.75 5.86 8.29
C ASP A 148 2.79 6.71 9.04
N GLY A 149 2.83 8.02 8.76
CA GLY A 149 3.81 8.93 9.32
C GLY A 149 5.10 9.08 8.50
N VAL A 150 5.23 8.44 7.33
CA VAL A 150 6.38 8.67 6.44
C VAL A 150 6.49 10.16 6.08
N LEU A 151 7.73 10.68 6.03
CA LEU A 151 8.01 12.11 5.90
C LEU A 151 7.43 13.00 7.03
N GLY A 152 7.03 12.42 8.17
CA GLY A 152 6.34 13.14 9.24
C GLY A 152 4.87 13.46 8.90
N LEU A 153 4.29 12.76 7.91
CA LEU A 153 2.94 12.98 7.42
C LEU A 153 2.02 11.79 7.78
N PRO A 154 1.34 11.83 8.93
CA PRO A 154 0.38 10.79 9.30
C PRO A 154 -0.83 10.77 8.38
N PHE A 155 -1.39 9.59 8.15
CA PHE A 155 -2.68 9.42 7.50
C PHE A 155 -3.74 10.23 8.26
N MET A 156 -4.41 11.14 7.56
CA MET A 156 -5.54 11.86 8.13
C MET A 156 -6.84 11.22 7.63
N PRO A 157 -7.64 10.59 8.51
CA PRO A 157 -8.95 10.11 8.12
C PRO A 157 -9.83 11.29 7.72
N ARG A 158 -10.84 11.03 6.88
CA ARG A 158 -11.84 12.04 6.56
C ARG A 158 -12.70 12.30 7.79
N ILE A 159 -12.40 13.37 8.53
CA ILE A 159 -13.18 13.81 9.69
C ILE A 159 -14.20 14.84 9.21
N ILE A 160 -15.48 14.50 9.34
CA ILE A 160 -16.60 15.38 8.98
C ILE A 160 -17.23 15.87 10.27
N GLY A 161 -17.38 17.20 10.41
CA GLY A 161 -18.08 17.82 11.53
C GLY A 161 -17.30 18.96 12.20
N PRO A 162 -17.92 19.67 13.17
CA PRO A 162 -17.36 20.89 13.77
C PRO A 162 -16.00 20.71 14.44
N SER A 163 -15.71 19.50 14.94
CA SER A 163 -14.47 19.19 15.66
C SER A 163 -13.31 18.74 14.75
N ALA A 164 -13.46 18.80 13.42
CA ALA A 164 -12.45 18.30 12.49
C ALA A 164 -11.09 19.00 12.63
N ILE A 165 -11.07 20.32 12.87
CA ILE A 165 -9.83 21.09 13.04
C ILE A 165 -9.09 20.64 14.30
N ASN A 166 -9.78 20.61 15.45
CA ASN A 166 -9.18 20.22 16.73
C ASN A 166 -8.63 18.80 16.67
N ARG A 167 -9.40 17.86 16.11
CA ARG A 167 -8.96 16.47 16.01
C ARG A 167 -7.79 16.27 15.05
N ARG A 168 -7.71 17.07 13.97
CA ARG A 168 -6.53 17.11 13.09
C ARG A 168 -5.30 17.60 13.85
N GLN A 169 -5.43 18.67 14.65
CA GLN A 169 -4.34 19.17 15.48
C GLN A 169 -3.89 18.14 16.53
N GLU A 170 -4.84 17.43 17.17
CA GLU A 170 -4.55 16.36 18.12
C GLU A 170 -3.73 15.22 17.50
N ILE A 171 -4.11 14.75 16.30
CA ILE A 171 -3.37 13.67 15.61
C ILE A 171 -1.94 14.14 15.29
N MET A 172 -1.77 15.38 14.83
CA MET A 172 -0.44 15.94 14.55
C MET A 172 0.40 16.11 15.82
N ALA A 173 -0.20 16.53 16.94
CA ALA A 173 0.48 16.74 18.21
C ALA A 173 0.98 15.41 18.84
N GLN A 174 0.21 14.33 18.72
CA GLN A 174 0.59 13.02 19.24
C GLN A 174 1.84 12.44 18.56
N MET A 175 2.21 12.91 17.36
CA MET A 175 3.44 12.50 16.68
C MET A 175 4.69 13.29 17.08
N GLN A 176 4.52 14.52 17.58
CA GLN A 176 5.66 15.32 18.06
C GLN A 176 6.17 14.84 19.43
N HIS A 177 5.39 14.04 20.13
CA HIS A 177 5.73 13.44 21.43
C HIS A 177 5.54 11.92 21.35
N PRO A 178 6.53 11.17 20.83
CA PRO A 178 6.44 9.72 20.81
C PRO A 178 6.29 9.21 22.26
N LYS A 179 5.16 8.55 22.56
CA LYS A 179 5.05 7.76 23.77
C LYS A 179 6.03 6.59 23.67
N GLY A 180 7.03 6.57 24.54
CA GLY A 180 7.97 5.46 24.69
C GLY A 180 9.39 5.75 24.22
N CYS A 181 10.06 6.68 24.90
CA CYS A 181 11.47 6.48 25.23
C CYS A 181 11.53 6.62 26.75
N ASP A 182 11.23 5.54 27.47
CA ASP A 182 11.59 5.46 28.88
C ASP A 182 13.10 5.68 28.94
N ARG A 183 13.51 6.76 29.62
CA ARG A 183 14.87 6.91 30.11
C ARG A 183 15.16 5.66 30.93
N VAL A 184 16.06 4.82 30.44
CA VAL A 184 16.87 4.00 31.34
C VAL A 184 17.64 5.01 32.21
N GLU A 185 17.17 5.20 33.44
CA GLU A 185 17.95 5.86 34.47
C GLU A 185 19.22 5.05 34.68
N GLU A 186 20.35 5.66 34.36
CA GLU A 186 21.67 5.16 34.62
C GLU A 186 21.89 5.17 36.14
N THR A 187 21.77 4.01 36.78
CA THR A 187 22.12 3.83 38.19
C THR A 187 23.64 3.92 38.35
N ALA A 188 24.14 5.14 38.55
CA ALA A 188 25.50 5.35 39.02
C ALA A 188 25.61 4.81 40.45
N THR A 189 26.31 3.69 40.57
CA THR A 189 26.73 3.09 41.84
C THR A 189 27.84 3.98 42.43
N SER A 190 27.72 4.33 43.71
CA SER A 190 28.83 4.83 44.52
C SER A 190 28.86 4.11 45.86
#